data_AF-A0A7S3VE75-F1
#
_entry.id   AF-A0A7S3VE75-F1
#
_cell.length_a   1.000
_cell.length_b   1.000
_cell.length_c   1.000
_cell.angle_alpha   90.00
_cell.angle_beta   90.00
_cell.angle_gamma   90.00
#
_symmetry.space_group_name_H-M   'P 1'
#
loop_
_entity.id
_entity.type
_entity.pdbx_description
1 polymer ?
#
loop_
_entity_poly.entity_id
_entity_poly.type
_entity_poly.pdbx_seq_one_letter_code
_entity_poly.pdbx_strand_id
1 'polypeptide(L)'
;MTKNSEHWMRHPNFSLVVHDVTQPIRMEVDQIYHLACPASPPHYQYNPVKTIKTSTMGTMNMLGLAKRVKARMLLMSSSEAYGDPEVHPQPETYWGNVNTIGPRSCYDEDKRATESMVYSYRNQNNMDVRVARIFNTFGPRMHPNDGRVVSNFIIQALQNKSMTIYGDGSQTRSFQYVTDLVDGLYALMNGNYDQPVNFGNPDEYFVKDFAEYIHNMTSSKSEITFLEKKSG
;
A
#
# COMPACT_ATOMS: atom_id res chain seq x y z
N MET A 1 1.51 18.15 4.19
CA MET A 1 2.27 17.13 4.95
C MET A 1 2.18 17.33 6.47
N THR A 2 2.15 18.54 6.99
CA THR A 2 2.24 18.80 8.45
C THR A 2 1.04 18.33 9.26
N LYS A 3 -0.19 18.40 8.74
CA LYS A 3 -1.41 18.08 9.52
C LYS A 3 -1.43 16.69 10.16
N ASN A 4 -0.81 15.69 9.53
CA ASN A 4 -0.76 14.32 10.07
C ASN A 4 0.26 14.15 11.20
N SER A 5 1.27 15.02 11.29
CA SER A 5 2.36 14.94 12.28
C SER A 5 2.38 16.12 13.26
N GLU A 6 1.59 17.17 13.03
CA GLU A 6 1.54 18.41 13.83
C GLU A 6 1.39 18.15 15.33
N HIS A 7 0.52 17.21 15.70
CA HIS A 7 0.26 16.85 17.10
C HIS A 7 1.46 16.17 17.80
N TRP A 8 2.45 15.68 17.06
CA TRP A 8 3.66 15.06 17.59
C TRP A 8 4.88 15.99 17.61
N MET A 9 4.82 17.18 16.99
CA MET A 9 5.99 18.03 16.79
C MET A 9 6.69 18.48 18.09
N ARG A 10 6.02 18.42 19.24
CA ARG A 10 6.57 18.75 20.56
C ARG A 10 6.87 17.53 21.43
N HIS A 11 6.62 16.32 20.93
CA HIS A 11 6.85 15.11 21.69
C HIS A 11 8.35 14.78 21.72
N PRO A 12 8.96 14.52 22.89
CA PRO A 12 10.42 14.36 23.01
C PRO A 12 10.96 13.16 22.22
N ASN A 13 10.14 12.14 21.99
CA ASN A 13 10.51 10.93 21.24
C ASN A 13 10.10 11.00 19.75
N PHE A 14 9.74 12.17 19.23
CA PHE A 14 9.35 12.35 17.84
C PHE A 14 10.27 13.34 17.14
N SER A 15 10.66 13.01 15.91
CA SER A 15 11.42 13.91 15.04
C SER A 15 10.92 13.77 13.61
N LEU A 16 10.63 14.90 12.96
CA LEU A 16 10.25 14.95 11.57
C LEU A 16 11.45 15.38 10.73
N VAL A 17 11.87 14.52 9.81
CA VAL A 17 12.93 14.83 8.84
C VAL A 17 12.29 14.94 7.46
N VAL A 18 12.37 16.12 6.85
CA VAL A 18 11.92 16.34 5.48
C VAL A 18 13.02 15.87 4.54
N HIS A 19 12.86 14.67 3.97
CA HIS A 19 13.87 14.02 3.14
C HIS A 19 13.22 13.16 2.04
N ASP A 20 13.83 13.14 0.86
CA ASP A 20 13.43 12.25 -0.23
C ASP A 20 14.32 11.00 -0.20
N VAL A 21 13.70 9.82 -0.08
CA VAL A 21 14.43 8.54 0.05
C VAL A 21 15.34 8.23 -1.15
N THR A 22 15.11 8.85 -2.30
CA THR A 22 16.02 8.73 -3.46
C THR A 22 17.42 9.30 -3.19
N GLN A 23 17.55 10.14 -2.16
CA GLN A 23 18.83 10.64 -1.66
C GLN A 23 19.32 9.81 -0.46
N PRO A 24 20.63 9.54 -0.34
CA PRO A 24 21.17 8.88 0.83
C PRO A 24 20.89 9.65 2.12
N ILE A 25 20.68 8.92 3.22
CA ILE A 25 20.53 9.49 4.57
C ILE A 25 21.41 8.73 5.57
N ARG A 26 21.91 9.43 6.58
CA ARG A 26 22.66 8.84 7.69
C ARG A 26 21.94 9.11 9.00
N MET A 27 21.50 8.03 9.64
CA MET A 27 20.85 8.02 10.94
C MET A 27 21.29 6.76 11.69
N GLU A 28 21.23 6.79 13.01
CA GLU A 28 21.41 5.62 13.87
C GLU A 28 20.04 5.18 14.37
N VAL A 29 19.60 3.99 13.96
CA VAL A 29 18.26 3.44 14.21
C VAL A 29 18.31 1.92 14.32
N ASP A 30 17.45 1.34 15.13
CA ASP A 30 17.37 -0.12 15.33
C ASP A 30 16.39 -0.80 14.36
N GLN A 31 15.36 -0.08 13.92
CA GLN A 31 14.30 -0.59 13.05
C GLN A 31 13.92 0.43 11.97
N ILE A 32 13.64 -0.05 10.76
CA ILE A 32 13.20 0.77 9.63
C ILE A 32 11.89 0.20 9.07
N TYR A 33 10.83 0.99 9.13
CA TYR A 33 9.59 0.73 8.42
C TYR A 33 9.60 1.51 7.09
N HIS A 34 9.86 0.82 5.98
CA HIS A 34 10.03 1.45 4.67
C HIS A 34 8.72 1.49 3.89
N LEU A 35 7.96 2.58 4.08
CA LEU A 35 6.64 2.83 3.47
C LEU A 35 6.68 3.82 2.30
N ALA A 36 7.85 4.38 1.98
CA ALA A 36 7.96 5.47 1.01
C ALA A 36 7.79 4.98 -0.43
N CYS A 37 6.58 5.08 -0.96
CA CYS A 37 6.23 4.84 -2.37
C CYS A 37 4.84 5.45 -2.65
N PRO A 38 4.61 6.12 -3.80
CA PRO A 38 3.26 6.53 -4.19
C PRO A 38 2.34 5.31 -4.35
N ALA A 39 1.20 5.27 -3.64
CA ALA A 39 0.35 4.06 -3.55
C ALA A 39 -0.97 4.12 -4.33
N SER A 40 -1.42 5.31 -4.74
CA SER A 40 -2.70 5.51 -5.44
C SER A 40 -2.50 5.47 -6.96
N PRO A 41 -3.34 4.78 -7.75
CA PRO A 41 -3.17 4.67 -9.21
C PRO A 41 -3.03 5.99 -9.95
N PRO A 42 -3.91 6.98 -9.74
CA PRO A 42 -3.70 8.33 -10.29
C PRO A 42 -2.33 8.94 -9.96
N HIS A 43 -1.82 8.71 -8.75
CA HIS A 43 -0.58 9.33 -8.28
C HIS A 43 0.68 8.63 -8.81
N TYR A 44 0.73 7.29 -8.80
CA TYR A 44 1.92 6.57 -9.28
C TYR A 44 2.03 6.59 -10.81
N GLN A 45 0.91 6.67 -11.54
CA GLN A 45 0.90 6.79 -13.00
C GLN A 45 1.17 8.21 -13.50
N TYR A 46 0.94 9.23 -12.66
CA TYR A 46 1.20 10.63 -13.05
C TYR A 46 2.68 10.88 -13.38
N ASN A 47 3.60 10.24 -12.66
CA ASN A 47 5.03 10.32 -12.92
C ASN A 47 5.70 8.95 -12.72
N PRO A 48 5.59 8.04 -13.71
CA PRO A 48 6.05 6.65 -13.57
C PRO A 48 7.57 6.57 -13.34
N VAL A 49 8.34 7.48 -13.94
CA VAL A 49 9.81 7.55 -13.73
C VAL A 49 10.13 7.88 -12.27
N LYS A 50 9.39 8.80 -11.65
CA LYS A 50 9.59 9.14 -10.23
C LYS A 50 9.16 7.99 -9.32
N THR A 51 8.08 7.29 -9.65
CA THR A 51 7.64 6.07 -8.93
C THR A 51 8.78 5.06 -8.90
N ILE A 52 9.31 4.70 -10.08
CA ILE A 52 10.42 3.75 -10.24
C ILE A 52 11.65 4.20 -9.44
N LYS A 53 12.06 5.47 -9.56
CA LYS A 53 13.21 6.00 -8.80
C LYS A 53 13.00 5.90 -7.29
N THR A 54 11.80 6.26 -6.81
CA THR A 54 11.47 6.23 -5.38
C THR A 54 11.55 4.81 -4.85
N SER A 55 10.97 3.84 -5.56
CA SER A 55 10.96 2.45 -5.11
C SER A 55 12.36 1.82 -5.23
N THR A 56 13.04 1.98 -6.36
CA THR A 56 14.34 1.33 -6.58
C THR A 56 15.47 2.02 -5.81
N MET A 57 15.78 3.28 -6.13
CA MET A 57 16.87 4.02 -5.46
C MET A 57 16.56 4.23 -3.98
N GLY A 58 15.31 4.52 -3.63
CA GLY A 58 14.91 4.69 -2.24
C GLY A 58 15.09 3.42 -1.41
N THR A 59 14.66 2.27 -1.93
CA THR A 59 14.87 0.99 -1.23
C THR A 59 16.36 0.66 -1.13
N MET A 60 17.14 0.89 -2.18
CA MET A 60 18.61 0.69 -2.13
C MET A 60 19.28 1.56 -1.07
N ASN A 61 18.88 2.83 -0.94
CA ASN A 61 19.41 3.73 0.10
C ASN A 61 19.03 3.25 1.50
N MET A 62 17.78 2.82 1.72
CA MET A 62 17.31 2.34 3.02
C MET A 62 17.94 0.99 3.40
N LEU A 63 18.14 0.09 2.43
CA LEU A 63 18.89 -1.16 2.64
C LEU A 63 20.35 -0.88 2.99
N GLY A 64 20.98 0.07 2.30
CA GLY A 64 22.35 0.51 2.62
C GLY A 64 22.46 1.11 4.03
N LEU A 65 21.45 1.87 4.45
CA LEU A 65 21.34 2.39 5.83
C LEU A 65 21.19 1.25 6.83
N ALA A 66 20.20 0.38 6.66
CA ALA A 66 19.92 -0.77 7.54
C ALA A 66 21.15 -1.66 7.69
N LYS A 67 21.86 -1.94 6.58
CA LYS A 67 23.13 -2.68 6.60
C LYS A 67 24.18 -2.01 7.48
N ARG A 68 24.38 -0.70 7.32
CA ARG A 68 25.44 0.04 8.03
C ARG A 68 25.23 0.00 9.54
N VAL A 69 23.99 0.22 9.98
CA VAL A 69 23.66 0.34 11.41
C VAL A 69 23.08 -0.95 12.00
N LYS A 70 23.04 -2.03 11.20
CA LYS A 70 22.46 -3.34 11.55
C LYS A 70 20.99 -3.25 11.98
N ALA A 71 20.24 -2.32 11.38
CA ALA A 71 18.81 -2.18 11.63
C ALA A 71 18.03 -3.34 11.02
N ARG A 72 16.96 -3.78 11.70
CA ARG A 72 15.93 -4.62 11.08
C ARG A 72 15.08 -3.78 10.14
N MET A 73 14.82 -4.25 8.93
CA MET A 73 14.05 -3.48 7.93
C MET A 73 12.79 -4.22 7.50
N LEU A 74 11.63 -3.56 7.59
CA LEU A 74 10.37 -4.01 7.03
C LEU A 74 10.08 -3.25 5.74
N LEU A 75 9.96 -3.98 4.63
CA LEU A 75 9.51 -3.46 3.35
C LEU A 75 7.98 -3.54 3.25
N MET A 76 7.40 -2.41 2.84
CA MET A 76 5.99 -2.32 2.50
C MET A 76 5.72 -2.71 1.05
N SER A 77 5.51 -4.01 0.81
CA SER A 77 5.07 -4.54 -0.48
C SER A 77 3.56 -4.40 -0.65
N SER A 78 2.99 -5.00 -1.71
CA SER A 78 1.58 -4.88 -2.07
C SER A 78 1.08 -6.17 -2.71
N SER A 79 -0.23 -6.42 -2.62
CA SER A 79 -0.90 -7.46 -3.42
C SER A 79 -0.71 -7.30 -4.93
N GLU A 80 -0.36 -6.09 -5.41
CA GLU A 80 -0.02 -5.82 -6.81
C GLU A 80 1.20 -6.59 -7.32
N ALA A 81 2.05 -7.13 -6.43
CA ALA A 81 3.09 -8.08 -6.82
C ALA A 81 2.53 -9.35 -7.48
N TYR A 82 1.26 -9.66 -7.21
CA TYR A 82 0.51 -10.76 -7.84
C TYR A 82 -0.11 -10.38 -9.20
N GLY A 83 -0.23 -9.10 -9.53
CA GLY A 83 -0.80 -8.62 -10.79
C GLY A 83 -2.28 -8.98 -11.00
N ASP A 84 -2.57 -9.61 -12.14
CA ASP A 84 -3.88 -10.17 -12.49
C ASP A 84 -3.87 -11.68 -12.21
N PRO A 85 -4.06 -12.11 -10.94
CA PRO A 85 -3.81 -13.47 -10.53
C PRO A 85 -4.77 -14.46 -11.19
N GLU A 86 -4.23 -15.61 -11.57
CA GLU A 86 -4.99 -16.75 -12.10
C GLU A 86 -5.46 -17.72 -10.99
N VAL A 87 -5.14 -17.39 -9.73
CA VAL A 87 -5.44 -18.20 -8.54
C VAL A 87 -6.17 -17.35 -7.50
N HIS A 88 -7.20 -17.92 -6.87
CA HIS A 88 -7.98 -17.27 -5.84
C HIS A 88 -8.30 -18.24 -4.68
N PRO A 89 -7.97 -17.90 -3.41
CA PRO A 89 -7.23 -16.71 -2.95
C PRO A 89 -5.75 -16.74 -3.39
N GLN A 90 -5.01 -15.64 -3.22
CA GLN A 90 -3.59 -15.53 -3.63
C GLN A 90 -2.66 -15.91 -2.46
N PRO A 91 -2.08 -17.14 -2.43
CA PRO A 91 -1.09 -17.49 -1.43
C PRO A 91 0.24 -16.77 -1.68
N GLU A 92 1.06 -16.59 -0.63
CA GLU A 92 2.38 -15.95 -0.74
C GLU A 92 3.35 -16.68 -1.66
N THR A 93 3.10 -17.98 -1.92
CA THR A 93 3.85 -18.81 -2.86
C THR A 93 3.52 -18.53 -4.32
N TYR A 94 2.42 -17.82 -4.62
CA TYR A 94 2.06 -17.47 -5.99
C TYR A 94 3.02 -16.40 -6.55
N TRP A 95 3.52 -16.65 -7.76
CA TRP A 95 4.53 -15.79 -8.39
C TRP A 95 3.97 -14.50 -9.00
N GLY A 96 2.66 -14.42 -9.21
CA GLY A 96 2.02 -13.30 -9.87
C GLY A 96 1.98 -13.42 -11.40
N ASN A 97 1.03 -12.72 -11.99
CA ASN A 97 0.85 -12.55 -13.42
C ASN A 97 0.81 -11.05 -13.73
N VAL A 98 1.98 -10.48 -14.03
CA VAL A 98 2.20 -9.03 -14.10
C VAL A 98 2.70 -8.65 -15.50
N ASN A 99 2.12 -7.59 -16.08
CA ASN A 99 2.57 -7.03 -17.34
C ASN A 99 3.67 -5.98 -17.12
N THR A 100 4.88 -6.28 -17.57
CA THR A 100 6.08 -5.46 -17.40
C THR A 100 6.07 -4.11 -18.14
N ILE A 101 5.19 -3.94 -19.14
CA ILE A 101 5.11 -2.73 -19.96
C ILE A 101 3.74 -2.06 -19.92
N GLY A 102 2.83 -2.57 -19.10
CA GLY A 102 1.49 -1.99 -18.93
C GLY A 102 1.51 -0.62 -18.25
N PRO A 103 0.40 0.14 -18.27
CA PRO A 103 0.33 1.47 -17.65
C PRO A 103 0.57 1.45 -16.14
N ARG A 104 0.41 0.29 -15.49
CA ARG A 104 0.63 0.07 -14.06
C ARG A 104 2.02 -0.49 -13.74
N SER A 105 2.80 -0.88 -14.74
CA SER A 105 4.06 -1.62 -14.53
C SER A 105 5.05 -0.86 -13.64
N CYS A 106 5.06 0.47 -13.72
CA CYS A 106 5.89 1.32 -12.86
C CYS A 106 5.65 1.15 -11.36
N TYR A 107 4.50 0.62 -10.93
CA TYR A 107 4.22 0.31 -9.53
C TYR A 107 4.30 -1.21 -9.28
N ASP A 108 3.75 -2.00 -10.18
CA ASP A 108 3.65 -3.46 -10.00
C ASP A 108 5.05 -4.11 -10.02
N GLU A 109 5.90 -3.75 -10.99
CA GLU A 109 7.28 -4.23 -11.06
C GLU A 109 8.16 -3.67 -9.94
N ASP A 110 7.87 -2.45 -9.48
CA ASP A 110 8.58 -1.86 -8.35
C ASP A 110 8.42 -2.71 -7.08
N LYS A 111 7.22 -3.20 -6.80
CA LYS A 111 6.96 -4.08 -5.64
C LYS A 111 7.72 -5.40 -5.77
N ARG A 112 7.75 -5.99 -6.97
CA ARG A 112 8.49 -7.23 -7.24
C ARG A 112 10.01 -7.03 -7.12
N ALA A 113 10.53 -5.98 -7.73
CA ALA A 113 11.95 -5.66 -7.73
C ALA A 113 12.46 -5.34 -6.32
N THR A 114 11.69 -4.60 -5.53
CA THR A 114 12.08 -4.26 -4.15
C THR A 114 12.06 -5.45 -3.20
N GLU A 115 11.14 -6.41 -3.36
CA GLU A 115 11.22 -7.70 -2.64
C GLU A 115 12.52 -8.46 -2.97
N SER A 116 12.88 -8.53 -4.26
CA SER A 116 14.14 -9.15 -4.70
C SER A 116 15.37 -8.46 -4.10
N MET A 117 15.39 -7.12 -4.07
CA MET A 117 16.46 -6.35 -3.42
C MET A 117 16.58 -6.71 -1.94
N VAL A 118 15.48 -6.73 -1.20
CA VAL A 118 15.46 -7.05 0.23
C VAL A 118 16.04 -8.44 0.50
N TYR A 119 15.60 -9.46 -0.24
CA TYR A 119 16.12 -10.82 -0.06
C TYR A 119 17.56 -10.98 -0.54
N SER A 120 18.00 -10.23 -1.55
CA SER A 120 19.40 -10.20 -1.97
C SER A 120 20.30 -9.67 -0.86
N TYR A 121 19.91 -8.59 -0.19
CA TYR A 121 20.64 -8.03 0.95
C TYR A 121 20.61 -8.97 2.17
N ARG A 122 19.48 -9.63 2.45
CA ARG A 122 19.41 -10.70 3.47
C ARG A 122 20.43 -11.80 3.17
N ASN A 123 20.40 -12.36 1.98
CA ASN A 123 21.24 -13.51 1.61
C ASN A 123 22.74 -13.14 1.56
N GLN A 124 23.08 -11.95 1.05
CA GLN A 124 24.48 -11.54 0.90
C GLN A 124 25.07 -10.95 2.19
N ASN A 125 24.26 -10.30 3.03
CA ASN A 125 24.76 -9.52 4.17
C ASN A 125 24.16 -9.94 5.51
N ASN A 126 23.41 -11.05 5.55
CA ASN A 126 22.74 -11.56 6.74
C ASN A 126 21.89 -10.49 7.45
N MET A 127 21.25 -9.64 6.64
CA MET A 127 20.37 -8.58 7.16
C MET A 127 19.06 -9.15 7.65
N ASP A 128 18.56 -8.58 8.75
CA ASP A 128 17.28 -8.94 9.34
C ASP A 128 16.15 -8.16 8.63
N VAL A 129 15.32 -8.87 7.85
CA VAL A 129 14.34 -8.24 6.95
C VAL A 129 12.94 -8.82 7.11
N ARG A 130 11.93 -8.00 6.85
CA ARG A 130 10.51 -8.37 6.83
C ARG A 130 9.86 -7.86 5.55
N VAL A 131 8.91 -8.61 5.00
CA VAL A 131 8.16 -8.19 3.81
C VAL A 131 6.67 -8.36 4.10
N ALA A 132 5.93 -7.25 4.05
CA ALA A 132 4.48 -7.23 4.20
C ALA A 132 3.82 -6.98 2.83
N ARG A 133 3.03 -7.93 2.32
CA ARG A 133 2.23 -7.77 1.10
C ARG A 133 0.83 -7.30 1.48
N ILE A 134 0.59 -6.00 1.35
CA ILE A 134 -0.67 -5.40 1.80
C ILE A 134 -1.74 -5.45 0.71
N PHE A 135 -2.92 -5.89 1.10
CA PHE A 135 -4.17 -5.81 0.34
C PHE A 135 -4.88 -4.47 0.63
N ASN A 136 -6.06 -4.28 0.04
CA ASN A 136 -6.79 -3.03 0.16
C ASN A 136 -7.04 -2.64 1.63
N THR A 137 -6.42 -1.54 2.04
CA THR A 137 -6.54 -1.00 3.40
C THR A 137 -7.27 0.34 3.36
N PHE A 138 -8.17 0.57 4.32
CA PHE A 138 -8.89 1.82 4.47
C PHE A 138 -8.89 2.34 5.91
N GLY A 139 -9.17 3.64 6.08
CA GLY A 139 -9.35 4.25 7.40
C GLY A 139 -9.15 5.77 7.39
N PRO A 140 -9.12 6.39 8.58
CA PRO A 140 -8.88 7.82 8.72
C PRO A 140 -7.58 8.28 8.05
N ARG A 141 -7.54 9.54 7.59
CA ARG A 141 -6.38 10.21 6.95
C ARG A 141 -5.99 9.69 5.56
N MET A 142 -6.80 8.82 4.94
CA MET A 142 -6.68 8.52 3.51
C MET A 142 -6.78 9.79 2.67
N HIS A 143 -6.08 9.81 1.53
CA HIS A 143 -6.18 10.93 0.60
C HIS A 143 -7.59 10.99 0.00
N PRO A 144 -8.26 12.15 -0.05
CA PRO A 144 -9.60 12.22 -0.62
C PRO A 144 -9.63 11.80 -2.10
N ASN A 145 -8.61 12.19 -2.88
CA ASN A 145 -8.53 11.80 -4.29
C ASN A 145 -7.69 10.53 -4.50
N ASP A 146 -7.76 9.59 -3.56
CA ASP A 146 -7.00 8.33 -3.62
C ASP A 146 -7.44 7.43 -4.79
N GLY A 147 -8.69 7.58 -5.27
CA GLY A 147 -9.18 6.94 -6.49
C GLY A 147 -9.60 5.49 -6.31
N ARG A 148 -9.40 4.89 -5.12
CA ARG A 148 -9.88 3.53 -4.80
C ARG A 148 -11.34 3.56 -4.34
N VAL A 149 -12.01 2.43 -4.52
CA VAL A 149 -13.47 2.26 -4.34
C VAL A 149 -14.00 2.78 -3.00
N VAL A 150 -13.33 2.47 -1.88
CA VAL A 150 -13.75 2.92 -0.54
C VAL A 150 -13.73 4.44 -0.42
N SER A 151 -12.62 5.06 -0.80
CA SER A 151 -12.48 6.52 -0.73
C SER A 151 -13.48 7.24 -1.64
N ASN A 152 -13.68 6.73 -2.86
CA ASN A 152 -14.60 7.33 -3.83
C ASN A 152 -16.04 7.28 -3.31
N PHE A 153 -16.52 6.13 -2.83
CA PHE A 153 -17.88 6.00 -2.30
C PHE A 153 -18.12 6.90 -1.09
N ILE A 154 -17.20 6.92 -0.12
CA ILE A 154 -17.34 7.78 1.07
C ILE A 154 -17.44 9.25 0.65
N ILE A 155 -16.60 9.71 -0.27
CA ILE A 155 -16.58 11.11 -0.70
C ILE A 155 -17.79 11.47 -1.57
N GLN A 156 -18.17 10.59 -2.49
CA GLN A 156 -19.36 10.76 -3.32
C GLN A 156 -20.60 10.87 -2.43
N ALA A 157 -20.75 9.97 -1.45
CA ALA A 157 -21.86 9.97 -0.51
C ALA A 157 -21.90 11.24 0.35
N LEU A 158 -20.76 11.63 0.95
CA LEU A 158 -20.67 12.84 1.80
C LEU A 158 -20.89 14.14 1.00
N GLN A 159 -20.55 14.16 -0.29
CA GLN A 159 -20.76 15.30 -1.17
C GLN A 159 -22.12 15.28 -1.90
N ASN A 160 -22.97 14.28 -1.63
CA ASN A 160 -24.22 14.03 -2.37
C ASN A 160 -24.02 13.96 -3.90
N LYS A 161 -22.86 13.45 -4.34
CA LYS A 161 -22.57 13.14 -5.74
C LYS A 161 -22.91 11.68 -6.03
N SER A 162 -23.26 11.38 -7.27
CA SER A 162 -23.58 10.00 -7.65
C SER A 162 -22.45 9.02 -7.30
N MET A 163 -22.84 7.90 -6.69
CA MET A 163 -21.95 6.82 -6.28
C MET A 163 -21.79 5.84 -7.43
N THR A 164 -20.63 5.86 -8.08
CA THR A 164 -20.42 5.19 -9.38
C THR A 164 -19.85 3.79 -9.22
N ILE A 165 -20.61 2.76 -9.61
CA ILE A 165 -20.17 1.37 -9.70
C ILE A 165 -19.82 1.05 -11.15
N TYR A 166 -18.60 0.56 -11.40
CA TYR A 166 -18.22 0.08 -12.73
C TYR A 166 -18.60 -1.40 -12.90
N GLY A 167 -19.35 -1.72 -13.94
CA GLY A 167 -19.95 -3.04 -14.15
C GLY A 167 -21.31 -3.18 -13.44
N ASP A 168 -21.65 -4.40 -13.05
CA ASP A 168 -22.90 -4.78 -12.37
C ASP A 168 -22.79 -4.76 -10.83
N GLY A 169 -21.60 -4.52 -10.29
CA GLY A 169 -21.34 -4.50 -8.85
C GLY A 169 -21.25 -5.87 -8.19
N SER A 170 -21.28 -6.95 -8.99
CA SER A 170 -21.14 -8.34 -8.50
C SER A 170 -19.68 -8.72 -8.21
N GLN A 171 -18.72 -7.87 -8.58
CA GLN A 171 -17.33 -8.06 -8.18
C GLN A 171 -17.19 -7.95 -6.66
N THR A 172 -16.42 -8.85 -6.07
CA THR A 172 -16.10 -8.84 -4.65
C THR A 172 -14.78 -8.14 -4.39
N ARG A 173 -14.65 -7.54 -3.20
CA ARG A 173 -13.40 -6.97 -2.68
C ARG A 173 -13.31 -7.25 -1.19
N SER A 174 -12.10 -7.54 -0.73
CA SER A 174 -11.77 -7.50 0.68
C SER A 174 -11.22 -6.15 1.09
N PHE A 175 -11.53 -5.73 2.32
CA PHE A 175 -11.08 -4.47 2.90
C PHE A 175 -10.57 -4.68 4.32
N GLN A 176 -9.30 -4.34 4.54
CA GLN A 176 -8.67 -4.34 5.85
C GLN A 176 -8.76 -2.95 6.47
N TYR A 177 -9.08 -2.85 7.76
CA TYR A 177 -9.04 -1.57 8.45
C TYR A 177 -7.60 -1.22 8.89
N VAL A 178 -7.26 0.06 8.88
CA VAL A 178 -5.88 0.53 9.08
C VAL A 178 -5.28 0.14 10.43
N THR A 179 -6.08 -0.02 11.49
CA THR A 179 -5.55 -0.43 12.80
C THR A 179 -5.09 -1.88 12.78
N ASP A 180 -5.83 -2.78 12.11
CA ASP A 180 -5.44 -4.18 11.96
C ASP A 180 -4.14 -4.30 11.17
N LEU A 181 -3.96 -3.45 10.16
CA LEU A 181 -2.71 -3.37 9.41
C LEU A 181 -1.56 -2.93 10.31
N VAL A 182 -1.73 -1.86 11.10
CA VAL A 182 -0.68 -1.35 11.98
C VAL A 182 -0.26 -2.39 13.01
N ASP A 183 -1.21 -3.08 13.64
CA ASP A 183 -0.95 -4.13 14.61
C ASP A 183 -0.20 -5.30 13.96
N GLY A 184 -0.62 -5.70 12.76
CA GLY A 184 0.04 -6.73 11.97
C GLY A 184 1.48 -6.39 11.59
N LEU A 185 1.75 -5.15 11.16
CA LEU A 185 3.10 -4.69 10.83
C LEU A 185 4.01 -4.63 12.06
N TYR A 186 3.46 -4.22 13.20
CA TYR A 186 4.18 -4.23 14.47
C TYR A 186 4.54 -5.66 14.89
N ALA A 187 3.59 -6.60 14.78
CA ALA A 187 3.81 -8.01 15.08
C ALA A 187 4.88 -8.62 14.14
N LEU A 188 4.81 -8.36 12.84
CA LEU A 188 5.79 -8.88 11.88
C LEU A 188 7.19 -8.31 12.11
N MET A 189 7.30 -7.00 12.34
CA MET A 189 8.59 -6.36 12.65
C MET A 189 9.27 -7.02 13.86
N ASN A 190 8.51 -7.26 14.92
CA ASN A 190 9.07 -7.75 16.18
C ASN A 190 9.11 -9.29 16.28
N GLY A 191 8.46 -10.00 15.34
CA GLY A 191 8.51 -11.45 15.23
C GLY A 191 9.79 -11.99 14.59
N ASN A 192 9.87 -13.33 14.49
CA ASN A 192 11.01 -14.07 13.93
C ASN A 192 10.72 -14.67 12.54
N TYR A 193 9.60 -14.31 11.92
CA TYR A 193 9.24 -14.78 10.58
C TYR A 193 9.82 -13.84 9.52
N ASP A 194 10.53 -14.38 8.54
CA ASP A 194 11.30 -13.60 7.57
C ASP A 194 10.89 -13.82 6.11
N GLN A 195 9.85 -14.61 5.85
CA GLN A 195 9.25 -14.75 4.51
C GLN A 195 8.15 -13.69 4.31
N PRO A 196 7.68 -13.46 3.07
CA PRO A 196 6.57 -12.54 2.83
C PRO A 196 5.31 -12.98 3.58
N VAL A 197 4.54 -12.02 4.07
CA VAL A 197 3.24 -12.25 4.72
C VAL A 197 2.18 -11.36 4.08
N ASN A 198 1.06 -11.95 3.71
CA ASN A 198 -0.12 -11.22 3.26
C ASN A 198 -0.80 -10.53 4.44
N PHE A 199 -1.08 -9.23 4.29
CA PHE A 199 -1.92 -8.46 5.21
C PHE A 199 -3.19 -8.06 4.49
N GLY A 200 -4.30 -8.67 4.89
CA GLY A 200 -5.62 -8.41 4.34
C GLY A 200 -6.70 -8.97 5.25
N ASN A 201 -7.94 -8.59 4.96
CA ASN A 201 -9.11 -9.25 5.52
C ASN A 201 -9.53 -10.37 4.54
N PRO A 202 -9.73 -11.63 4.97
CA PRO A 202 -10.24 -12.67 4.08
C PRO A 202 -11.71 -12.49 3.69
N ASP A 203 -12.46 -11.66 4.43
CA ASP A 203 -13.88 -11.42 4.17
C ASP A 203 -14.05 -10.60 2.88
N GLU A 204 -14.83 -11.16 1.96
CA GLU A 204 -15.17 -10.54 0.69
C GLU A 204 -16.57 -9.95 0.71
N TYR A 205 -16.70 -8.74 0.18
CA TYR A 205 -17.97 -8.03 0.07
C TYR A 205 -18.25 -7.65 -1.37
N PHE A 206 -19.50 -7.80 -1.82
CA PHE A 206 -19.92 -7.27 -3.11
C PHE A 206 -19.80 -5.75 -3.13
N VAL A 207 -19.26 -5.20 -4.22
CA VAL A 207 -19.09 -3.74 -4.35
C VAL A 207 -20.42 -3.00 -4.25
N LYS A 208 -21.52 -3.58 -4.75
CA LYS A 208 -22.87 -3.01 -4.61
C LYS A 208 -23.33 -2.94 -3.15
N ASP A 209 -23.16 -4.02 -2.37
CA ASP A 209 -23.59 -4.08 -0.97
C ASP A 209 -22.78 -3.09 -0.14
N PHE A 210 -21.50 -2.94 -0.48
CA PHE A 210 -20.63 -1.96 0.15
C PHE A 210 -21.03 -0.51 -0.18
N ALA A 211 -21.44 -0.22 -1.42
CA ALA A 211 -21.95 1.09 -1.79
C ALA A 211 -23.25 1.42 -1.02
N GLU A 212 -24.18 0.47 -0.92
CA GLU A 212 -25.41 0.62 -0.14
C GLU A 212 -25.13 0.84 1.35
N TYR A 213 -24.18 0.09 1.92
CA TYR A 213 -23.76 0.25 3.31
C TYR A 213 -23.24 1.67 3.59
N ILE A 214 -22.37 2.21 2.72
CA ILE A 214 -21.86 3.59 2.85
C ILE A 214 -22.99 4.60 2.69
N HIS A 215 -23.86 4.42 1.70
CA HIS A 215 -25.00 5.31 1.45
C HIS A 215 -25.88 5.44 2.70
N ASN A 216 -26.24 4.32 3.31
CA ASN A 216 -27.05 4.26 4.52
C ASN A 216 -26.33 4.87 5.73
N MET A 217 -25.07 4.51 5.96
CA MET A 217 -24.28 5.01 7.09
C MET A 217 -24.10 6.53 7.05
N THR A 218 -23.96 7.10 5.85
CA THR A 218 -23.76 8.54 5.67
C THR A 218 -25.08 9.32 5.57
N SER A 219 -26.23 8.64 5.56
CA SER A 219 -27.54 9.25 5.30
C SER A 219 -27.54 10.10 4.03
N SER A 220 -26.83 9.63 3.00
CA SER A 220 -26.59 10.37 1.76
C SER A 220 -27.86 10.45 0.90
N LYS A 221 -27.95 11.49 0.07
CA LYS A 221 -28.98 11.61 -0.99
C LYS A 221 -28.45 11.19 -2.37
N SER A 222 -27.23 10.69 -2.43
CA SER A 222 -26.59 10.27 -3.68
C SER A 222 -27.33 9.11 -4.34
N GLU A 223 -27.52 9.18 -5.64
CA GLU A 223 -27.94 8.04 -6.45
C GLU A 223 -26.76 7.10 -6.71
N ILE A 224 -26.98 5.79 -6.56
CA ILE A 224 -26.02 4.75 -6.96
C ILE A 224 -26.20 4.50 -8.46
N THR A 225 -25.16 4.74 -9.25
CA THR A 225 -25.19 4.60 -10.72
C THR A 225 -24.23 3.52 -11.19
N PHE A 226 -24.63 2.82 -12.25
CA PHE A 226 -23.82 1.78 -12.88
C PHE A 226 -23.25 2.30 -14.20
N LEU A 227 -21.93 2.20 -14.35
CA LEU A 227 -21.18 2.62 -15.53
C LEU A 227 -20.54 1.40 -16.20
N GLU A 228 -20.29 1.48 -17.51
CA GLU A 228 -19.56 0.43 -18.22
C GLU A 228 -18.15 0.22 -17.63
N LYS A 229 -17.70 -1.04 -17.60
CA LYS A 229 -16.31 -1.36 -17.22
C LYS A 229 -15.37 -0.69 -18.23
N LYS A 230 -14.50 0.20 -17.74
CA LYS A 230 -13.40 0.70 -18.57
C LYS A 230 -12.42 -0.46 -18.79
N SER A 231 -12.27 -0.88 -20.05
CA SER A 231 -11.20 -1.79 -20.47
C SER A 231 -9.86 -1.13 -20.16
N GLY A 232 -9.10 -1.68 -19.22
CA GLY A 232 -7.81 -1.16 -18.81
C GLY A 232 -6.92 -2.30 -18.35
#